data_AF-A0A966PV11-F1
#
_entry.id   AF-A0A966PV11-F1
#
_cell.length_a   1.000
_cell.length_b   1.000
_cell.length_c   1.000
_cell.angle_alpha   90.00
_cell.angle_beta   90.00
_cell.angle_gamma   90.00
#
_symmetry.space_group_name_H-M   'P 1'
#
loop_
_entity.id
_entity.type
_entity.pdbx_description
1 polymer ?
#
loop_
_entity_poly.entity_id
_entity_poly.type
_entity_poly.pdbx_seq_one_letter_code
_entity_poly.pdbx_strand_id
1 'polypeptide(L)'
;MNIIFDAATAKSMADKYTILELDTVMQPGLQEPVTLHALVEVSNVNELATLPFFKEMHIDMIREYKSGNWQRAMELTSGLMGQFNGELDSFYENIIDFCQKNDIVGNKWDGVRHTVPKE
;
A
#
# COMPACT_ATOMS: atom_id res chain seq x y z
N MET A 1 4.22 4.07 -11.78
CA MET A 1 4.58 3.95 -10.36
C MET A 1 6.08 3.92 -10.14
N ASN A 2 6.59 4.87 -9.36
CA ASN A 2 7.94 4.88 -8.81
C ASN A 2 7.89 4.40 -7.34
N ILE A 3 8.80 3.50 -6.94
CA ILE A 3 8.83 2.90 -5.60
C ILE A 3 10.13 3.29 -4.88
N ILE A 4 10.04 3.72 -3.62
CA ILE A 4 11.18 4.02 -2.76
C ILE A 4 11.15 3.15 -1.50
N PHE A 5 12.34 2.76 -1.05
CA PHE A 5 12.58 1.92 0.14
C PHE A 5 13.06 2.73 1.36
N ASP A 6 13.43 4.00 1.17
CA ASP A 6 13.96 4.88 2.22
C ASP A 6 12.96 5.98 2.60
N ALA A 7 12.55 5.96 3.87
CA ALA A 7 11.62 6.94 4.44
C ALA A 7 12.20 8.36 4.48
N ALA A 8 13.53 8.51 4.61
CA ALA A 8 14.17 9.82 4.67
C ALA A 8 14.13 10.52 3.30
N THR A 9 14.48 9.79 2.23
CA THR A 9 14.37 10.25 0.84
C THR A 9 12.92 10.57 0.48
N ALA A 10 11.97 9.74 0.89
CA ALA A 10 10.55 9.99 0.67
C ALA A 10 10.15 11.36 1.25
N LYS A 11 10.48 11.64 2.51
CA LYS A 11 10.09 12.89 3.19
C LYS A 11 10.61 14.16 2.50
N SER A 12 11.75 14.09 1.79
CA SER A 12 12.32 15.22 1.04
C SER A 12 11.58 15.56 -0.26
N MET A 13 10.71 14.65 -0.73
CA MET A 13 9.96 14.78 -2.00
C MET A 13 8.48 15.12 -1.80
N ALA A 14 8.05 15.27 -0.55
CA ALA A 14 6.65 15.49 -0.17
C ALA A 14 6.02 16.78 -0.77
N ASP A 15 6.84 17.76 -1.16
CA ASP A 15 6.38 19.01 -1.79
C ASP A 15 5.87 18.81 -3.22
N LYS A 16 6.29 17.73 -3.90
CA LYS A 16 5.93 17.44 -5.30
C LYS A 16 5.12 16.16 -5.47
N TYR A 17 5.23 15.25 -4.49
CA TYR A 17 4.66 13.91 -4.58
C TYR A 17 3.78 13.61 -3.37
N THR A 18 2.66 12.94 -3.64
CA THR A 18 1.95 12.23 -2.59
C THR A 18 2.68 10.92 -2.34
N ILE A 19 3.03 10.69 -1.08
CA ILE A 19 3.75 9.51 -0.63
C ILE A 19 2.77 8.59 0.05
N LEU A 20 2.65 7.37 -0.45
CA LEU A 20 1.70 6.36 0.02
C LEU A 20 2.46 5.09 0.37
N GLU A 21 2.20 4.54 1.55
CA GLU A 21 2.77 3.27 1.97
C GLU A 21 2.19 2.13 1.15
N LEU A 22 3.02 1.21 0.66
CA LEU A 22 2.55 0.03 -0.07
C LEU A 22 2.47 -1.18 0.86
N ASP A 23 3.61 -1.80 1.14
CA ASP A 23 3.66 -3.03 1.92
C ASP A 23 4.91 -3.06 2.77
N THR A 24 4.88 -3.86 3.83
CA THR A 24 6.04 -4.14 4.67
C THR A 24 6.52 -5.55 4.35
N VAL A 25 7.71 -5.67 3.79
CA VAL A 25 8.26 -6.94 3.31
C VAL A 25 9.48 -7.36 4.13
N MET A 26 9.56 -8.65 4.45
CA MET A 26 10.76 -9.28 4.98
C MET A 26 11.37 -10.15 3.89
N GLN A 27 12.61 -9.83 3.50
CA GLN A 27 13.37 -10.61 2.52
C GLN A 27 14.47 -11.41 3.20
N PRO A 28 14.79 -12.62 2.71
CA PRO A 28 15.91 -13.40 3.19
C PRO A 28 17.21 -12.59 3.08
N GLY A 29 17.94 -12.48 4.18
CA GLY A 29 19.19 -11.69 4.26
C GLY A 29 19.03 -10.27 4.79
N LEU A 30 17.80 -9.75 4.92
CA LEU A 30 17.54 -8.55 5.70
C LEU A 30 17.46 -8.89 7.19
N GLN A 31 17.96 -7.99 8.04
CA GLN A 31 17.83 -8.13 9.50
C GLN A 31 16.49 -7.59 10.01
N GLU A 32 15.90 -6.65 9.29
CA GLU A 32 14.66 -5.97 9.64
C GLU A 32 13.75 -5.86 8.42
N PRO A 33 12.41 -5.86 8.61
CA PRO A 33 11.47 -5.67 7.53
C PRO A 33 11.56 -4.26 6.93
N VAL A 34 11.27 -4.14 5.64
CA VAL A 34 11.34 -2.87 4.90
C VAL A 34 9.95 -2.47 4.43
N THR A 35 9.58 -1.22 4.71
CA THR A 35 8.33 -0.63 4.23
C THR A 35 8.54 0.06 2.88
N LEU A 36 7.78 -0.38 1.89
CA LEU A 36 7.77 0.17 0.54
C LEU A 36 6.84 1.38 0.48
N HIS A 37 7.23 2.40 -0.28
CA HIS A 37 6.40 3.58 -0.52
C HIS A 37 6.31 3.88 -2.01
N ALA A 38 5.12 4.26 -2.47
CA ALA A 38 4.89 4.82 -3.79
C ALA A 38 4.98 6.34 -3.77
N LEU A 39 5.58 6.90 -4.81
CA LEU A 39 5.46 8.31 -5.14
C LEU A 39 4.41 8.48 -6.24
N VAL A 40 3.36 9.24 -5.93
CA VAL A 40 2.28 9.59 -6.85
C VAL A 40 2.33 11.07 -7.17
N GLU A 41 2.35 11.42 -8.45
CA GLU A 41 2.19 12.80 -8.91
C GLU A 41 0.70 13.13 -9.07
N VAL A 42 0.23 14.14 -8.33
CA VAL A 42 -1.13 14.63 -8.47
C VAL A 42 -1.08 15.88 -9.36
N SER A 43 -1.27 15.66 -10.65
CA SER A 43 -1.18 16.72 -11.66
C SER A 43 -2.54 17.34 -12.01
N ASN A 44 -3.64 16.71 -11.60
CA ASN A 44 -5.00 17.17 -11.89
C ASN A 44 -5.58 18.00 -10.73
N VAL A 45 -5.95 19.24 -11.00
CA VAL A 45 -6.51 20.18 -10.00
C VAL A 45 -7.79 19.64 -9.35
N ASN A 46 -8.59 18.85 -10.08
CA ASN A 46 -9.81 18.26 -9.54
C ASN A 46 -9.51 17.16 -8.50
N GLU A 47 -8.39 16.44 -8.64
CA GLU A 47 -7.96 15.44 -7.67
C GLU A 47 -7.40 16.09 -6.39
N LEU A 48 -6.85 17.31 -6.46
CA LEU A 48 -6.31 18.00 -5.28
C LEU A 48 -7.36 18.20 -4.17
N ALA A 49 -8.62 18.40 -4.53
CA ALA A 49 -9.70 18.60 -3.57
C ALA A 49 -10.09 17.31 -2.82
N THR A 50 -10.02 16.17 -3.50
CA THR A 50 -10.37 14.85 -2.94
C THR A 50 -9.17 14.05 -2.45
N LEU A 51 -7.96 14.50 -2.79
CA LEU A 51 -6.70 13.86 -2.43
C LEU A 51 -6.56 13.59 -0.92
N PRO A 52 -6.88 14.53 0.00
CA PRO A 52 -6.80 14.25 1.43
C PRO A 52 -7.70 13.08 1.84
N PHE A 53 -8.92 13.01 1.30
CA PHE A 53 -9.86 11.94 1.59
C PHE A 53 -9.34 10.58 1.12
N PHE A 54 -8.87 10.49 -0.12
CA PHE A 54 -8.35 9.23 -0.65
C PHE A 54 -7.03 8.81 0.00
N LYS A 55 -6.21 9.76 0.42
CA LYS A 55 -5.01 9.48 1.22
C LYS A 55 -5.35 8.87 2.57
N GLU A 56 -6.31 9.44 3.30
CA GLU A 56 -6.76 8.86 4.58
C GLU A 56 -7.37 7.47 4.38
N MET A 57 -8.20 7.29 3.34
CA MET A 57 -8.77 5.97 3.02
C MET A 57 -7.69 4.93 2.69
N HIS A 58 -6.60 5.34 2.03
CA HIS A 58 -5.44 4.49 1.78
C HIS A 58 -4.69 4.14 3.09
N ILE A 59 -4.49 5.11 3.98
CA ILE A 59 -3.86 4.86 5.30
C ILE A 59 -4.69 3.88 6.12
N ASP A 60 -6.01 4.07 6.16
CA ASP A 60 -6.93 3.16 6.83
C ASP A 60 -6.87 1.76 6.20
N MET A 61 -6.82 1.67 4.87
CA MET A 61 -6.68 0.39 4.17
C MET A 61 -5.42 -0.36 4.62
N ILE A 62 -4.25 0.31 4.65
CA ILE A 62 -3.00 -0.31 5.12
C ILE A 62 -3.11 -0.75 6.58
N ARG A 63 -3.75 0.04 7.45
CA ARG A 63 -3.96 -0.33 8.86
C ARG A 63 -4.79 -1.61 9.00
N GLU A 64 -5.92 -1.69 8.30
CA GLU A 64 -6.81 -2.87 8.33
C GLU A 64 -6.15 -4.09 7.69
N TYR A 65 -5.39 -3.88 6.61
CA TYR A 65 -4.57 -4.91 6.01
C TYR A 65 -3.56 -5.48 7.02
N LYS A 66 -2.79 -4.63 7.70
CA LYS A 66 -1.79 -5.05 8.68
C LYS A 66 -2.36 -5.70 9.94
N SER A 67 -3.57 -5.32 10.34
CA SER A 67 -4.27 -5.95 11.48
C SER A 67 -4.89 -7.31 11.14
N GLY A 68 -4.93 -7.68 9.85
CA GLY A 68 -5.57 -8.91 9.39
C GLY A 68 -7.08 -8.79 9.25
N ASN A 69 -7.63 -7.57 9.26
CA ASN A 69 -9.05 -7.33 9.01
C ASN A 69 -9.35 -7.35 7.51
N TRP A 70 -9.32 -8.55 6.93
CA TRP A 70 -9.36 -8.78 5.48
C TRP A 70 -10.58 -8.19 4.80
N GLN A 71 -11.77 -8.39 5.37
CA GLN A 71 -13.00 -7.85 4.81
C GLN A 71 -12.94 -6.34 4.68
N ARG A 72 -12.55 -5.64 5.76
CA ARG A 72 -12.47 -4.18 5.75
C ARG A 72 -11.37 -3.67 4.83
N ALA A 73 -10.21 -4.34 4.81
CA ALA A 73 -9.13 -4.00 3.89
C ALA A 73 -9.60 -4.10 2.43
N MET A 74 -10.33 -5.15 2.05
CA MET A 74 -10.87 -5.31 0.69
C MET A 74 -11.93 -4.26 0.34
N GLU A 75 -12.83 -3.92 1.26
CA GLU A 75 -13.82 -2.85 1.06
C GLU A 75 -13.14 -1.50 0.76
N LEU A 76 -12.17 -1.12 1.59
CA LEU A 76 -11.42 0.13 1.40
C LEU A 76 -10.61 0.12 0.11
N THR A 77 -9.94 -1.00 -0.19
CA THR A 77 -9.14 -1.16 -1.42
C THR A 77 -10.01 -1.01 -2.67
N SER A 78 -11.23 -1.57 -2.66
CA SER A 78 -12.15 -1.46 -3.78
C SER A 78 -12.58 -0.02 -4.04
N GLY A 79 -12.72 0.79 -2.98
CA GLY A 79 -13.00 2.23 -3.10
C GLY A 79 -11.81 3.07 -3.60
N LEU A 80 -10.59 2.52 -3.55
CA LEU A 80 -9.37 3.19 -4.02
C LEU A 80 -9.04 2.89 -5.49
N MET A 81 -9.73 1.94 -6.13
CA MET A 81 -9.51 1.61 -7.55
C MET A 81 -9.78 2.82 -8.45
N GLY A 82 -8.87 3.05 -9.40
CA GLY A 82 -8.89 4.18 -10.32
C GLY A 82 -8.54 5.52 -9.69
N GLN A 83 -8.30 5.58 -8.38
CA GLN A 83 -7.78 6.79 -7.72
C GLN A 83 -6.28 6.94 -8.02
N PHE A 84 -5.73 8.12 -7.74
CA PHE A 84 -4.30 8.40 -7.99
C PHE A 84 -3.92 8.17 -9.45
N ASN A 85 -4.80 8.57 -10.39
CA ASN A 85 -4.69 8.29 -11.82
C ASN A 85 -4.49 6.79 -12.17
N GLY A 86 -4.96 5.89 -11.32
CA GLY A 86 -4.82 4.43 -11.48
C GLY A 86 -3.40 3.91 -11.27
N GLU A 87 -2.45 4.75 -10.81
CA GLU A 87 -1.05 4.33 -10.62
C GLU A 87 -0.87 3.20 -9.62
N LEU A 88 -1.82 3.04 -8.70
CA LEU A 88 -1.81 2.04 -7.64
C LEU A 88 -2.74 0.85 -7.89
N ASP A 89 -3.45 0.79 -9.02
CA ASP A 89 -4.47 -0.23 -9.27
C ASP A 89 -3.90 -1.65 -9.23
N SER A 90 -2.72 -1.88 -9.83
CA SER A 90 -2.06 -3.19 -9.76
C SER A 90 -1.64 -3.56 -8.34
N PHE A 91 -1.32 -2.59 -7.48
CA PHE A 91 -1.05 -2.86 -6.07
C PHE A 91 -2.34 -3.23 -5.32
N TYR A 92 -3.42 -2.49 -5.57
CA TYR A 92 -4.73 -2.76 -4.98
C TYR A 92 -5.30 -4.12 -5.38
N GLU A 93 -5.15 -4.52 -6.65
CA GLU A 93 -5.50 -5.87 -7.12
C GLU A 93 -4.74 -6.96 -6.32
N ASN A 94 -3.44 -6.76 -6.08
CA ASN A 94 -2.62 -7.69 -5.29
C ASN A 94 -3.02 -7.75 -3.81
N ILE A 95 -3.51 -6.64 -3.24
CA ILE A 95 -4.04 -6.61 -1.87
C ILE A 95 -5.35 -7.40 -1.81
N ILE A 96 -6.27 -7.18 -2.75
CA ILE A 96 -7.56 -7.90 -2.80
C ILE A 96 -7.32 -9.40 -2.92
N ASP A 97 -6.50 -9.84 -3.89
CA ASP A 97 -6.19 -11.27 -4.09
C ASP A 97 -5.55 -11.90 -2.84
N PHE A 98 -4.63 -11.18 -2.18
CA PHE A 98 -3.99 -11.66 -0.96
C PHE A 98 -4.99 -11.79 0.20
N CYS A 99 -5.83 -10.78 0.42
CA CYS A 99 -6.85 -10.79 1.47
C CYS A 99 -7.85 -11.92 1.25
N GLN A 100 -8.35 -12.12 0.02
CA GLN A 100 -9.26 -13.22 -0.32
C GLN A 100 -8.67 -14.59 0.01
N LYS A 101 -7.40 -14.81 -0.34
CA LYS A 101 -6.70 -16.06 -0.03
C LYS A 101 -6.54 -16.29 1.47
N ASN A 102 -6.21 -15.25 2.24
CA ASN A 102 -5.95 -15.41 3.68
C ASN A 102 -7.21 -15.45 4.55
N ASP A 103 -8.31 -14.84 4.10
CA ASP A 103 -9.61 -14.93 4.77
C ASP A 103 -10.12 -16.38 4.81
N ILE A 104 -9.83 -17.16 3.75
CA ILE A 104 -10.20 -18.57 3.66
C ILE A 104 -9.34 -19.46 4.57
N VAL A 105 -8.05 -19.15 4.71
CA VAL A 105 -7.07 -20.05 5.34
C VAL A 105 -6.85 -19.75 6.84
N GLY A 106 -7.27 -18.56 7.32
CA GLY A 106 -7.18 -18.22 8.74
C GLY A 106 -5.74 -18.14 9.26
N ASN A 107 -4.82 -17.66 8.42
CA ASN A 107 -3.39 -17.61 8.73
C ASN A 107 -3.06 -16.59 9.83
N LYS A 108 -2.03 -16.89 10.63
CA LYS A 108 -1.46 -15.96 11.61
C LYS A 108 -0.69 -14.86 10.86
N TRP A 109 -1.35 -13.73 10.64
CA TRP A 109 -0.78 -12.55 10.00
C TRP A 109 -0.18 -11.60 11.02
N ASP A 110 1.01 -11.08 10.73
CA ASP A 110 1.78 -10.16 11.58
C ASP A 110 1.96 -8.76 10.97
N GLY A 111 1.30 -8.49 9.83
CA GLY A 111 1.45 -7.25 9.10
C GLY A 111 2.67 -7.19 8.17
N VAL A 112 3.40 -8.29 7.99
CA VAL A 112 4.63 -8.34 7.18
C VAL A 112 4.55 -9.45 6.13
N ARG A 113 4.76 -9.11 4.85
CA ARG A 113 4.93 -10.09 3.79
C ARG A 113 6.31 -10.73 3.84
N HIS A 114 6.34 -11.96 4.32
CA HIS A 114 7.52 -12.83 4.26
C HIS A 114 7.67 -13.37 2.85
N THR A 115 8.71 -12.95 2.15
CA THR A 115 8.99 -13.40 0.79
C THR A 115 10.01 -14.53 0.80
N VAL A 116 9.86 -15.50 -0.12
CA VAL A 116 10.89 -16.50 -0.40
C VAL A 116 11.85 -15.97 -1.46
N PRO A 117 13.14 -16.37 -1.45
CA PRO A 117 14.07 -15.95 -2.49
C PRO A 117 13.53 -16.39 -3.86
N LYS A 118 13.64 -15.52 -4.88
CA LYS A 118 13.54 -15.99 -6.26
C LYS A 118 14.82 -16.77 -6.57
N GLU A 119 14.66 -18.03 -6.97
CA GLU A 119 15.76 -18.86 -7.50
C GLU A 119 16.43 -18.22 -8.71
#